data_AF-A0A444YIR4-F1
#
_entry.id   AF-A0A444YIR4-F1
#
_cell.length_a   1.000
_cell.length_b   1.000
_cell.length_c   1.000
_cell.angle_alpha   90.00
_cell.angle_beta   90.00
_cell.angle_gamma   90.00
#
_symmetry.space_group_name_H-M   'P 1'
#
loop_
_entity.id
_entity.type
_entity.pdbx_description
1 polymer ?
#
loop_
_entity_poly.entity_id
_entity_poly.type
_entity_poly.pdbx_seq_one_letter_code
_entity_poly.pdbx_strand_id
1 'polypeptide(L)'
;MTSEADCLRCNSNEATVLHAVRDCPTARLVWRALLPHQRNQHFFSLDIRDWICSNLEPITFGVGVSSLRYLRNKFVFEGSFTMSKDVATSIMIRAKEISN
;
A
#
# COMPACT_ATOMS: atom_id res chain seq x y z
N MET A 1 18.66 19.09 0.32
CA MET A 1 18.58 18.39 1.61
C MET A 1 17.22 17.71 1.63
N THR A 2 17.17 16.39 1.50
CA THR A 2 15.93 15.62 1.74
C THR A 2 15.70 15.58 3.24
N SER A 3 14.55 16.08 3.68
CA SER A 3 14.17 15.95 5.09
C SER A 3 13.82 14.48 5.36
N GLU A 4 14.01 13.97 6.59
CA GLU A 4 13.55 12.62 6.95
C GLU A 4 12.03 12.42 6.78
N ALA A 5 11.29 13.51 6.58
CA ALA A 5 9.85 13.50 6.32
C ALA A 5 9.49 13.34 4.84
N ASP A 6 10.47 13.26 3.92
CA ASP A 6 10.19 13.12 2.50
C ASP A 6 10.00 11.64 2.10
N CYS A 7 8.99 11.36 1.29
CA CYS A 7 8.79 10.02 0.77
C CYS A 7 9.80 9.73 -0.36
N LEU A 8 10.84 8.95 -0.09
CA LEU A 8 11.87 8.59 -1.08
C LEU A 8 11.34 7.89 -2.35
N ARG A 9 10.09 7.42 -2.36
CA ARG A 9 9.44 6.81 -3.53
C ARG A 9 8.85 7.84 -4.49
N CYS A 10 8.38 8.98 -3.98
CA CYS A 10 7.65 9.97 -4.79
C CYS A 10 8.08 11.42 -4.54
N ASN A 11 9.07 11.63 -3.67
CA ASN A 11 9.59 12.91 -3.22
C ASN A 11 8.51 13.86 -2.66
N SER A 12 7.42 13.31 -2.12
CA SER A 12 6.41 14.08 -1.40
C SER A 12 6.96 14.50 -0.04
N ASN A 13 6.75 15.75 0.36
CA ASN A 13 7.20 16.33 1.64
C ASN A 13 6.43 15.81 2.87
N GLU A 14 5.55 14.83 2.69
CA GLU A 14 4.67 14.29 3.73
C GLU A 14 4.72 12.74 3.73
N ALA A 15 5.74 12.17 4.38
CA ALA A 15 5.88 10.73 4.59
C ALA A 15 5.10 10.26 5.83
N THR A 16 3.78 10.48 5.86
CA THR A 16 2.93 9.86 6.90
C THR A 16 2.80 8.35 6.67
N VAL A 17 2.40 7.62 7.71
CA VAL A 17 2.08 6.18 7.59
C VAL A 17 1.01 5.96 6.52
N LEU A 18 -0.03 6.80 6.52
CA LEU A 18 -1.11 6.74 5.53
C LEU A 18 -0.60 6.99 4.11
N HIS A 19 0.30 7.96 3.93
CA HIS A 19 0.96 8.16 2.65
C HIS A 19 1.73 6.91 2.21
N ALA A 20 2.56 6.35 3.08
CA ALA A 20 3.39 5.19 2.75
C ALA A 20 2.58 3.96 2.31
N VAL A 21 1.40 3.74 2.90
CA VAL A 21 0.58 2.54 2.66
C VAL A 21 -0.62 2.78 1.76
N ARG A 22 -0.97 4.02 1.42
CA ARG A 22 -2.16 4.33 0.60
C ARG A 22 -1.92 5.38 -0.47
N ASP A 23 -1.41 6.56 -0.09
CA ASP A 23 -1.41 7.71 -1.00
C ASP A 23 -0.18 7.82 -1.90
N CYS A 24 0.92 7.18 -1.53
CA CYS A 24 2.10 7.06 -2.37
C CYS A 24 1.71 6.45 -3.73
N PRO A 25 2.15 7.02 -4.87
CA PRO A 25 1.84 6.50 -6.20
C PRO A 25 2.10 4.99 -6.34
N THR A 26 3.19 4.49 -5.77
CA THR A 26 3.50 3.05 -5.76
C THR A 26 2.45 2.24 -5.01
N ALA A 27 2.00 2.71 -3.85
CA ALA A 27 0.96 2.07 -3.05
C ALA A 27 -0.40 2.10 -3.79
N ARG A 28 -0.75 3.22 -4.41
CA ARG A 28 -1.97 3.35 -5.22
C ARG A 28 -2.03 2.34 -6.36
N LEU A 29 -0.90 2.09 -7.03
CA LEU A 29 -0.84 1.09 -8.11
C LEU A 29 -1.09 -0.33 -7.60
N VAL A 30 -0.56 -0.68 -6.43
CA VAL A 30 -0.82 -1.99 -5.79
C VAL A 30 -2.29 -2.13 -5.43
N TRP A 31 -2.86 -1.14 -4.74
CA TRP A 31 -4.27 -1.18 -4.36
C TRP A 31 -5.21 -1.22 -5.56
N ARG A 32 -4.93 -0.47 -6.62
CA ARG A 32 -5.72 -0.52 -7.87
C ARG A 32 -5.69 -1.90 -8.54
N ALA A 33 -4.63 -2.66 -8.36
CA ALA A 33 -4.54 -4.03 -8.85
C ALA A 33 -5.28 -5.05 -7.95
N LEU A 34 -5.48 -4.73 -6.66
CA LEU A 34 -6.20 -5.57 -5.70
C LEU A 34 -7.69 -5.28 -5.64
N LEU A 35 -8.09 -4.02 -5.85
CA LEU A 35 -9.47 -3.56 -5.66
C LEU A 35 -10.27 -3.64 -6.96
N PRO A 36 -11.55 -4.04 -6.89
CA PRO A 36 -12.47 -3.88 -8.01
C PRO A 36 -12.57 -2.41 -8.44
N HIS A 37 -12.69 -2.16 -9.75
CA HIS A 37 -12.71 -0.80 -10.32
C HIS A 37 -13.69 0.15 -9.62
N GLN A 38 -14.88 -0.34 -9.25
CA GLN A 38 -15.95 0.42 -8.61
C GLN A 38 -15.57 0.97 -7.22
N ARG A 39 -14.58 0.38 -6.53
CA ARG A 39 -14.16 0.80 -5.19
C ARG A 39 -12.96 1.75 -5.17
N ASN A 40 -12.27 1.90 -6.30
CA ASN A 40 -11.03 2.68 -6.34
C ASN A 40 -11.22 4.14 -5.91
N GLN A 41 -12.22 4.84 -6.46
CA GLN A 41 -12.42 6.26 -6.15
C GLN A 41 -12.74 6.47 -4.67
N HIS A 42 -13.64 5.65 -4.12
CA HIS A 42 -14.04 5.74 -2.72
C HIS A 42 -12.87 5.43 -1.79
N PHE A 43 -12.12 4.35 -2.05
CA PHE A 43 -11.02 3.89 -1.20
C PHE A 43 -9.94 4.94 -0.93
N PHE A 44 -9.56 5.73 -1.94
CA PHE A 44 -8.53 6.78 -1.77
C PHE A 44 -9.08 8.11 -1.24
N SER A 45 -10.40 8.25 -1.11
CA SER A 45 -11.06 9.48 -0.64
C SER A 45 -11.40 9.47 0.86
N LEU A 46 -11.37 8.28 1.49
CA LEU A 46 -11.71 8.13 2.91
C LEU A 46 -10.65 8.75 3.82
N ASP A 47 -11.04 9.18 5.01
CA ASP A 47 -10.09 9.48 6.08
C ASP A 47 -9.44 8.18 6.61
N ILE A 48 -8.43 8.28 7.48
CA ILE A 48 -7.73 7.08 7.98
C ILE A 48 -8.63 6.12 8.76
N ARG A 49 -9.61 6.63 9.51
CA ARG A 49 -10.47 5.82 10.38
C ARG A 49 -11.46 5.05 9.53
N ASP A 50 -12.15 5.75 8.63
CA ASP A 50 -13.10 5.15 7.71
C ASP A 50 -12.38 4.24 6.72
N TRP A 51 -11.16 4.59 6.31
CA TRP A 51 -10.34 3.73 5.47
C TRP A 51 -10.02 2.40 6.14
N ILE A 52 -9.74 2.38 7.44
CA ILE A 52 -9.51 1.13 8.19
C ILE A 52 -10.83 0.36 8.38
N CYS A 53 -11.92 1.05 8.75
CA CYS A 53 -13.20 0.41 9.07
C CYS A 53 -13.99 -0.09 7.86
N SER A 54 -13.81 0.50 6.67
CA SER A 54 -14.54 0.14 5.45
C SER A 54 -14.01 -1.10 4.73
N ASN A 55 -12.93 -1.71 5.21
CA ASN A 55 -12.34 -2.87 4.55
C ASN A 55 -13.19 -4.12 4.75
N LEU A 56 -13.83 -4.55 3.67
CA LEU A 56 -14.68 -5.73 3.63
C LEU A 56 -13.89 -7.06 3.63
N GLU A 57 -12.58 -7.01 3.32
CA GLU A 57 -11.67 -8.16 3.30
C GLU A 57 -10.48 -7.90 4.25
N PRO A 58 -10.64 -8.11 5.57
CA PRO A 58 -9.65 -7.72 6.58
C PRO A 58 -8.27 -8.37 6.38
N ILE A 59 -8.24 -9.62 5.91
CA ILE A 59 -7.00 -10.37 5.69
C ILE A 59 -6.24 -9.76 4.52
N THR A 60 -6.87 -9.62 3.34
CA THR A 60 -6.25 -9.00 2.16
C THR A 60 -5.77 -7.58 2.46
N PHE A 61 -6.56 -6.82 3.22
CA PHE A 61 -6.19 -5.48 3.64
C PHE A 61 -4.95 -5.48 4.56
N GLY A 62 -4.94 -6.30 5.61
CA GLY A 62 -3.80 -6.41 6.53
C GLY A 62 -2.51 -6.88 5.84
N VAL A 63 -2.61 -7.88 4.97
CA VAL A 63 -1.49 -8.36 4.13
C VAL A 63 -1.03 -7.27 3.17
N GLY A 64 -1.95 -6.49 2.59
CA GLY A 64 -1.62 -5.37 1.71
C GLY A 64 -0.86 -4.25 2.42
N VAL A 65 -1.36 -3.81 3.58
CA VAL A 65 -0.71 -2.76 4.40
C VAL A 65 0.70 -3.19 4.83
N SER A 66 0.83 -4.42 5.35
CA SER A 66 2.13 -4.95 5.79
C SER A 66 3.12 -5.11 4.63
N SER A 67 2.67 -5.59 3.48
CA SER A 67 3.50 -5.73 2.27
C SER A 67 3.97 -4.39 1.74
N LEU A 68 3.11 -3.37 1.71
CA LEU A 68 3.47 -2.01 1.29
C LEU A 68 4.50 -1.37 2.22
N ARG A 69 4.34 -1.55 3.54
CA ARG A 69 5.32 -1.10 4.52
C ARG A 69 6.67 -1.80 4.34
N TYR A 70 6.65 -3.12 4.11
CA TYR A 70 7.87 -3.90 3.81
C TYR A 70 8.56 -3.39 2.55
N LEU A 71 7.84 -3.16 1.45
CA LEU A 71 8.41 -2.67 0.19
C LEU A 71 9.01 -1.27 0.29
N ARG A 72 8.41 -0.40 1.09
CA ARG A 72 8.99 0.90 1.40
C ARG A 72 10.33 0.71 2.12
N ASN A 73 10.37 -0.09 3.17
CA ASN A 73 11.61 -0.35 3.92
C ASN A 73 12.68 -1.00 3.04
N LYS A 74 12.31 -2.02 2.26
CA LYS A 74 13.22 -2.69 1.33
C LYS A 74 13.88 -1.71 0.35
N PHE A 75 13.12 -0.75 -0.18
CA PHE A 75 13.70 0.27 -1.04
C PHE A 75 14.61 1.26 -0.32
N VAL A 76 14.23 1.68 0.88
CA VAL A 76 15.05 2.59 1.69
C VAL A 76 16.40 1.96 2.05
N PHE A 77 16.41 0.68 2.41
CA PHE A 77 17.63 0.01 2.87
C PHE A 77 18.43 -0.69 1.77
N GLU A 78 17.77 -1.22 0.73
CA GLU A 78 18.41 -2.05 -0.30
C GLU A 78 18.38 -1.40 -1.70
N GLY A 79 17.66 -0.28 -1.88
CA GLY A 79 17.46 0.33 -3.20
C GLY A 79 16.61 -0.51 -4.18
N SER A 80 16.05 -1.64 -3.73
CA SER A 80 15.37 -2.59 -4.60
C SER A 80 13.98 -2.11 -5.03
N PHE A 81 13.69 -2.26 -6.33
CA PHE A 81 12.39 -1.97 -6.91
C PHE A 81 11.63 -3.28 -7.20
N THR A 82 10.32 -3.29 -6.93
CA THR A 82 9.43 -4.42 -7.23
C THR A 82 8.19 -3.88 -7.93
N MET A 83 7.77 -4.53 -9.03
CA MET A 83 6.62 -4.09 -9.79
C MET A 83 5.33 -4.26 -8.98
N SER A 84 4.43 -3.27 -9.05
CA SER A 84 3.18 -3.26 -8.29
C SER A 84 2.27 -4.46 -8.58
N LYS A 85 2.32 -5.02 -9.79
CA LYS A 85 1.56 -6.21 -10.16
C LYS A 85 2.04 -7.46 -9.42
N ASP A 86 3.35 -7.67 -9.36
CA ASP A 86 3.95 -8.82 -8.67
C ASP A 86 3.64 -8.78 -7.16
N VAL A 87 3.68 -7.56 -6.61
CA VAL A 87 3.28 -7.30 -5.22
C VAL A 87 1.82 -7.65 -4.99
N ALA A 88 0.90 -7.20 -5.85
CA ALA A 88 -0.52 -7.51 -5.74
C ALA A 88 -0.77 -9.04 -5.83
N THR A 89 -0.10 -9.72 -6.75
CA THR A 89 -0.14 -11.19 -6.86
C THR A 89 0.32 -11.87 -5.57
N SER A 90 1.46 -11.44 -5.01
CA SER A 90 1.98 -11.99 -3.74
C SER A 90 1.03 -11.75 -2.56
N ILE A 91 0.39 -10.57 -2.50
CA ILE A 91 -0.62 -10.26 -1.47
C ILE A 91 -1.81 -11.21 -1.60
N MET A 92 -2.34 -11.42 -2.81
CA MET A 92 -3.47 -12.33 -3.03
C MET A 92 -3.13 -13.78 -2.65
N ILE A 93 -1.92 -14.26 -2.99
CA ILE A 93 -1.47 -15.60 -2.61
C ILE A 93 -1.44 -15.75 -1.09
N ARG A 94 -0.77 -14.83 -0.39
CA ARG A 94 -0.65 -14.86 1.07
C ARG A 94 -1.99 -14.71 1.78
N ALA A 95 -2.87 -13.85 1.28
CA ALA A 95 -4.20 -13.69 1.85
C ALA A 95 -5.01 -15.00 1.77
N LYS A 96 -4.90 -15.74 0.65
CA LYS A 96 -5.52 -17.06 0.50
C LYS A 96 -4.91 -18.09 1.44
N GLU A 97 -3.58 -18.10 1.61
CA GLU A 97 -2.90 -19.01 2.54
C GLU A 97 -3.36 -18.83 3.99
N ILE A 98 -3.58 -17.58 4.42
CA ILE A 98 -4.03 -17.26 5.80
C ILE A 98 -5.52 -17.55 6.00
N SER A 99 -6.31 -17.54 4.93
CA SER A 99 -7.77 -17.74 4.99
C SER A 99 -8.17 -19.23 4.98
N ASN A 100 -7.22 -20.14 4.76
CA ASN A 100 -7.39 -21.60 4.76
C ASN A 100 -6.95 -22.21 6.10
#